data_AF-A0A317GVZ2-F1
#
_entry.id   AF-A0A317GVZ2-F1
#
_cell.length_a   1.000
_cell.length_b   1.000
_cell.length_c   1.000
_cell.angle_alpha   90.00
_cell.angle_beta   90.00
_cell.angle_gamma   90.00
#
_symmetry.space_group_name_H-M   'P 1'
#
loop_
_entity.id
_entity.type
_entity.pdbx_description
1 polymer ?
#
loop_
_entity_poly.entity_id
_entity_poly.type
_entity_poly.pdbx_seq_one_letter_code
_entity_poly.pdbx_strand_id
1 'polypeptide(L)'
;MIYLTQLIYVKEGQEKVFHQFEDVAIPLISKYNGRLLLRVRPSENAFIEFSIEKPYEVHLVEFDQEEDFKKFMLDEERKKFLHLKEQSIKASVLIQGFKL
;
A
#
# COMPACT_ATOMS: atom_id res chain seq x y z
N MET A 1 1.74 -14.11 -12.15
CA MET A 1 2.35 -13.15 -11.20
C MET A 1 1.97 -11.74 -11.61
N ILE A 2 1.43 -10.98 -10.67
CA ILE A 2 1.04 -9.58 -10.87
C ILE A 2 1.90 -8.69 -9.99
N TYR A 3 2.17 -7.48 -10.46
CA TYR A 3 2.84 -6.42 -9.70
C TYR A 3 1.84 -5.31 -9.42
N LEU A 4 1.79 -4.87 -8.18
CA LEU A 4 0.91 -3.82 -7.70
C LEU A 4 1.77 -2.69 -7.15
N THR A 5 1.73 -1.53 -7.79
CA THR A 5 2.30 -0.30 -7.25
C THR A 5 1.19 0.49 -6.56
N GLN A 6 1.38 0.83 -5.30
CA GLN A 6 0.45 1.64 -4.54
C GLN A 6 1.09 2.99 -4.19
N LEU A 7 0.45 4.07 -4.64
CA LEU A 7 0.79 5.44 -4.23
C LEU A 7 -0.18 5.85 -3.13
N ILE A 8 0.33 6.10 -1.93
CA ILE A 8 -0.49 6.34 -0.74
C ILE A 8 -0.36 7.80 -0.32
N TYR A 9 -1.51 8.43 -0.09
CA TYR A 9 -1.62 9.81 0.39
C TYR A 9 -2.29 9.78 1.76
N VAL A 10 -1.64 10.35 2.76
CA VAL A 10 -2.09 10.34 4.16
C VAL A 10 -2.67 11.71 4.51
N LYS A 11 -3.71 11.75 5.33
CA LYS A 11 -4.26 13.00 5.88
C LYS A 11 -3.27 13.57 6.90
N GLU A 12 -3.05 14.87 6.85
CA GLU A 12 -2.14 15.58 7.76
C GLU A 12 -2.44 15.25 9.23
N GLY A 13 -1.40 14.87 9.98
CA GLY A 13 -1.49 14.52 11.41
C GLY A 13 -2.01 13.11 11.70
N GLN A 14 -2.34 12.31 10.68
CA GLN A 14 -2.79 10.92 10.83
C GLN A 14 -1.70 9.89 10.51
N GLU A 15 -0.44 10.29 10.40
CA GLU A 15 0.68 9.42 10.01
C GLU A 15 0.85 8.26 10.98
N LYS A 16 0.69 8.51 12.29
CA LYS A 16 0.76 7.45 13.31
C LYS A 16 -0.34 6.42 13.17
N VAL A 17 -1.56 6.87 12.86
CA VAL A 17 -2.73 5.98 12.64
C VAL A 17 -2.52 5.17 11.36
N PHE A 18 -1.95 5.79 10.32
CA PHE A 18 -1.56 5.09 9.10
C PHE A 18 -0.52 4.01 9.39
N HIS A 19 0.54 4.31 10.17
CA HIS A 19 1.56 3.32 10.52
C HIS A 19 0.98 2.14 11.30
N GLN A 20 0.04 2.39 12.23
CA GLN A 20 -0.67 1.32 12.94
C GLN A 20 -1.48 0.42 12.00
N PHE A 21 -2.11 1.00 10.99
CA PHE A 21 -2.79 0.21 9.95
C PHE A 21 -1.78 -0.66 9.17
N GLU A 22 -0.63 -0.10 8.80
CA GLU A 22 0.42 -0.82 8.07
C GLU A 22 1.04 -1.96 8.88
N ASP A 23 1.25 -1.78 10.19
CA ASP A 23 1.79 -2.79 11.10
C ASP A 23 0.92 -4.07 11.12
N VAL A 24 -0.37 -3.95 10.78
CA VAL A 24 -1.28 -5.09 10.62
C VAL A 24 -1.38 -5.53 9.16
N ALA A 25 -1.53 -4.59 8.22
CA ALA A 25 -1.78 -4.92 6.82
C ALA A 25 -0.58 -5.52 6.10
N ILE A 26 0.65 -5.06 6.38
CA ILE A 26 1.86 -5.50 5.68
C ILE A 26 2.18 -6.98 5.97
N PRO A 27 2.17 -7.46 7.24
CA PRO A 27 2.42 -8.87 7.52
C PRO A 27 1.44 -9.83 6.84
N LEU A 28 0.20 -9.39 6.59
CA LEU A 28 -0.80 -10.21 5.91
C LEU A 28 -0.48 -10.44 4.42
N ILE A 29 0.39 -9.64 3.80
CA ILE A 29 0.79 -9.82 2.40
C ILE A 29 1.39 -11.23 2.21
N SER A 30 2.33 -11.64 3.06
CA SER A 30 2.99 -12.95 2.96
C SER A 30 2.07 -14.13 3.27
N LYS A 31 1.02 -13.93 4.07
CA LYS A 31 -0.01 -14.96 4.36
C LYS A 31 -0.75 -15.40 3.09
N TYR A 32 -0.83 -14.52 2.09
CA TYR A 32 -1.51 -14.75 0.83
C TYR A 32 -0.53 -14.80 -0.33
N ASN A 33 0.62 -15.48 -0.20
CA ASN A 33 1.62 -15.64 -1.27
C ASN A 33 2.09 -14.32 -1.91
N GLY A 34 1.95 -13.21 -1.19
CA GLY A 34 2.39 -11.90 -1.60
C GLY A 34 3.80 -11.61 -1.09
N ARG A 35 4.50 -10.70 -1.76
CA ARG A 35 5.83 -10.23 -1.37
C ARG A 35 5.89 -8.72 -1.50
N LEU A 36 6.18 -8.03 -0.39
CA LEU A 36 6.48 -6.59 -0.40
C LEU A 36 7.90 -6.40 -0.95
N LEU A 37 8.01 -5.86 -2.15
CA LEU A 37 9.27 -5.69 -2.88
C LEU A 37 9.91 -4.32 -2.63
N LEU A 38 9.08 -3.29 -2.51
CA LEU A 38 9.52 -1.93 -2.23
C LEU A 38 8.56 -1.28 -1.25
N ARG A 39 9.12 -0.56 -0.29
CA ARG A 39 8.40 0.37 0.57
C ARG A 39 9.28 1.58 0.78
N VAL A 40 8.82 2.75 0.33
CA VAL A 40 9.60 3.98 0.42
C VAL A 40 8.72 5.15 0.82
N ARG A 41 9.22 5.97 1.76
CA ARG A 41 8.73 7.32 2.05
C ARG A 41 9.70 8.31 1.42
N PRO A 42 9.43 8.81 0.21
CA PRO A 42 10.38 9.64 -0.50
C PRO A 42 10.54 10.99 0.22
N SER A 43 11.77 11.46 0.39
CA SER A 43 12.04 12.82 0.83
C SER A 43 11.80 13.82 -0.31
N GLU A 44 11.67 15.11 0.01
CA GLU A 44 11.39 16.16 -0.98
C GLU A 44 12.38 16.18 -2.16
N ASN A 45 13.66 15.90 -1.90
CA ASN A 45 14.73 15.86 -2.90
C ASN A 45 14.74 14.58 -3.77
N ALA A 46 13.86 13.61 -3.51
CA ALA A 46 13.71 12.43 -4.35
C ALA A 46 12.89 12.71 -5.64
N PHE A 47 12.17 13.83 -5.68
CA PHE A 47 11.32 14.20 -6.80
C PHE A 47 12.01 15.21 -7.72
N ILE A 48 12.22 14.83 -8.98
CA ILE A 48 12.82 15.68 -10.02
C ILE A 48 11.74 16.49 -10.76
N GLU A 49 10.64 15.85 -11.14
CA GLU A 49 9.48 16.45 -11.81
C GLU A 49 8.21 15.72 -11.37
N PHE A 50 7.09 16.44 -11.22
CA PHE A 50 5.81 15.88 -10.81
C PHE A 50 4.64 16.76 -11.29
N SER A 51 3.55 16.12 -11.70
CA SER A 51 2.27 16.76 -12.05
C SER A 51 1.10 16.26 -11.19
N ILE A 52 1.42 15.43 -10.20
CA ILE A 52 0.51 14.89 -9.19
C ILE A 52 0.99 15.33 -7.80
N GLU A 53 0.13 15.19 -6.79
CA GLU A 53 0.56 15.32 -5.40
C GLU A 53 1.68 14.29 -5.11
N LYS A 54 2.65 14.64 -4.26
CA LYS A 54 3.71 13.72 -3.87
C LYS A 54 3.10 12.64 -2.96
N PRO A 55 3.26 11.35 -3.26
CA PRO A 55 2.78 10.31 -2.37
C PRO A 55 3.57 10.37 -1.06
N TYR A 56 2.87 10.17 0.05
CA TYR A 56 3.48 10.01 1.36
C TYR A 56 4.33 8.73 1.40
N GLU A 57 3.79 7.66 0.82
CA GLU A 57 4.46 6.35 0.76
C GLU A 57 4.15 5.63 -0.55
N VAL A 58 5.14 4.90 -1.07
CA VAL A 58 5.01 4.07 -2.26
C VAL A 58 5.34 2.63 -1.92
N HIS A 59 4.43 1.72 -2.28
CA HIS A 59 4.64 0.28 -2.18
C HIS A 59 4.75 -0.34 -3.57
N LEU A 60 5.66 -1.30 -3.73
CA LEU A 60 5.61 -2.28 -4.81
C LEU A 60 5.42 -3.65 -4.17
N VAL A 61 4.35 -4.34 -4.53
CA VAL A 61 4.02 -5.68 -4.05
C VAL A 61 3.84 -6.59 -5.24
N GLU A 62 4.27 -7.85 -5.13
CA GLU A 62 3.89 -8.88 -6.10
C GLU A 62 3.05 -9.97 -5.43
N PHE A 63 2.16 -10.57 -6.23
CA PHE A 63 1.41 -11.76 -5.87
C PHE A 63 1.56 -12.79 -6.98
N ASP A 64 1.65 -14.07 -6.61
CA ASP A 64 1.82 -15.16 -7.57
C ASP A 64 0.61 -15.24 -8.52
N GLN A 65 -0.62 -15.07 -7.98
CA GLN A 65 -1.90 -15.03 -8.71
C GLN A 65 -2.73 -13.79 -8.34
N GLU A 66 -3.65 -13.37 -9.21
CA GLU A 66 -4.61 -12.31 -8.88
C GLU A 66 -5.58 -12.71 -7.75
N GLU A 67 -5.90 -14.00 -7.67
CA GLU A 67 -6.75 -14.58 -6.62
C GLU A 67 -6.13 -14.42 -5.23
N ASP A 68 -4.80 -14.52 -5.13
CA ASP A 68 -4.07 -14.31 -3.87
C ASP A 68 -4.24 -12.87 -3.36
N PHE A 69 -4.15 -11.89 -4.26
CA PHE A 69 -4.43 -10.50 -3.95
C PHE A 69 -5.89 -10.27 -3.52
N LYS A 70 -6.85 -10.92 -4.19
CA LYS A 70 -8.27 -10.83 -3.81
C LYS A 70 -8.50 -11.37 -2.39
N LYS A 71 -7.90 -12.51 -2.05
CA LYS A 71 -7.97 -13.08 -0.70
C LYS A 71 -7.32 -12.16 0.35
N PHE A 72 -6.17 -11.58 0.04
CA PHE A 72 -5.54 -10.57 0.89
C PHE A 72 -6.47 -9.37 1.14
N MET A 73 -7.15 -8.87 0.10
CA MET A 73 -8.08 -7.76 0.22
C MET A 73 -9.30 -8.08 1.09
N LEU A 74 -9.69 -9.36 1.15
CA LEU A 74 -10.84 -9.86 1.90
C LEU A 74 -10.50 -10.42 3.29
N ASP A 75 -9.24 -10.38 3.71
CA ASP A 75 -8.79 -10.91 5.01
C ASP A 75 -9.56 -10.26 6.18
N GLU A 76 -10.05 -11.10 7.10
CA GLU A 76 -10.89 -10.68 8.23
C GLU A 76 -10.12 -9.90 9.30
N GLU A 77 -8.83 -10.17 9.50
CA GLU A 77 -7.99 -9.37 10.39
C GLU A 77 -7.81 -7.98 9.80
N ARG A 78 -7.52 -7.89 8.50
CA ARG A 78 -7.42 -6.62 7.77
C ARG A 78 -8.71 -5.80 7.86
N LYS A 79 -9.88 -6.43 7.73
CA LYS A 79 -11.19 -5.75 7.84
C LYS A 79 -11.39 -5.10 9.22
N LYS A 80 -10.91 -5.71 10.30
CA LYS A 80 -11.01 -5.13 11.65
C LYS A 80 -10.31 -3.78 11.76
N PHE A 81 -9.26 -3.55 10.98
CA PHE A 81 -8.48 -2.32 10.99
C PHE A 81 -8.82 -1.37 9.83
N LEU A 82 -9.86 -1.65 9.05
CA LEU A 82 -10.28 -0.81 7.93
C LEU A 82 -10.65 0.61 8.39
N HIS A 83 -11.16 0.75 9.61
CA HIS A 83 -11.44 2.06 10.22
C HIS A 83 -10.17 2.93 10.35
N LEU A 84 -9.01 2.35 10.66
CA LEU A 84 -7.73 3.09 10.71
C LEU A 84 -7.31 3.56 9.33
N LYS A 85 -7.54 2.73 8.30
CA LYS A 85 -7.31 3.07 6.90
C LYS A 85 -8.20 4.25 6.48
N GLU A 86 -9.50 4.18 6.75
CA GLU A 86 -10.47 5.23 6.41
C GLU A 86 -10.18 6.55 7.15
N GLN A 87 -9.74 6.44 8.40
CA GLN A 87 -9.33 7.58 9.21
C GLN A 87 -8.09 8.28 8.63
N SER A 88 -7.05 7.51 8.29
CA SER A 88 -5.72 8.05 7.98
C SER A 88 -5.45 8.30 6.50
N ILE A 89 -6.00 7.51 5.58
CA ILE A 89 -5.71 7.63 4.15
C ILE A 89 -6.60 8.71 3.53
N LYS A 90 -5.97 9.68 2.86
CA LYS A 90 -6.63 10.70 2.02
C LYS A 90 -7.03 10.10 0.67
N ALA A 91 -6.09 9.41 0.03
CA ALA A 91 -6.30 8.75 -1.25
C ALA A 91 -5.27 7.62 -1.44
N SER A 92 -5.58 6.69 -2.34
CA SER A 92 -4.64 5.67 -2.78
C SER A 92 -4.84 5.42 -4.26
N VAL A 93 -3.74 5.39 -5.02
CA VAL A 93 -3.74 4.95 -6.43
C VAL A 93 -3.10 3.58 -6.50
N LEU A 94 -3.79 2.62 -7.12
CA LEU A 94 -3.29 1.26 -7.34
C LEU A 94 -3.08 1.05 -8.84
N ILE A 95 -1.85 0.69 -9.20
CA ILE A 95 -1.45 0.42 -10.58
C ILE A 95 -1.04 -1.06 -10.67
N GLN A 96 -1.71 -1.81 -11.53
CA GLN A 96 -1.36 -3.21 -11.80
C GLN A 96 -0.48 -3.30 -13.05
N GLY A 97 0.62 -4.03 -12.95
CA GLY A 97 1.55 -4.29 -14.04
C GLY A 97 1.96 -5.76 -14.13
N PHE A 98 2.67 -6.08 -15.21
CA PHE A 98 3.30 -7.37 -15.45
C PHE A 98 4.76 -7.16 -15.84
N LYS A 99 5.61 -8.14 -15.51
CA LYS A 99 7.01 -8.13 -15.93
C LYS A 99 7.10 -8.60 -17.39
N LEU A 100 7.87 -7.87 -18.20
CA LEU A 100 8.16 -8.23 -19.60
C LEU A 100 9.26 -9.29 -19.69
#